data_AF-A0A0F9Q4G3-F1
#
_entry.id   AF-A0A0F9Q4G3-F1
#
_cell.length_a   1.000
_cell.length_b   1.000
_cell.length_c   1.000
_cell.angle_alpha   90.00
_cell.angle_beta   90.00
_cell.angle_gamma   90.00
#
_symmetry.space_group_name_H-M   'P 1'
#
loop_
_entity.id
_entity.type
_entity.pdbx_description
1 polymer ?
#
loop_
_entity_poly.entity_id
_entity_poly.type
_entity_poly.pdbx_seq_one_letter_code
_entity_poly.pdbx_strand_id
1 'polypeptide(L)'
;MKHDLAEPGKGKKCGLTVKVHNNNVDKALRIFKKKVLNDGLLKEIRARGAYEKPSVKRRRKRKEARRRLLKTLSMRKKLEGY
;
A
#
# COMPACT_ATOMS: atom_id res chain seq x y z
N MET A 1 -35.52 -32.50 6.17
CA MET A 1 -34.17 -32.32 6.72
C MET A 1 -33.12 -32.26 5.61
N LYS A 2 -33.12 -31.21 4.79
CA LYS A 2 -31.97 -30.83 3.95
C LYS A 2 -31.91 -29.31 4.10
N HIS A 3 -31.19 -28.87 5.12
CA HIS A 3 -30.93 -27.45 5.28
C HIS A 3 -30.03 -27.02 4.13
N ASP A 4 -30.55 -26.12 3.30
CA ASP A 4 -29.80 -25.28 2.39
C ASP A 4 -28.64 -24.63 3.15
N LEU A 5 -27.44 -25.19 3.02
CA LEU A 5 -26.21 -24.50 3.40
C LEU A 5 -25.75 -23.70 2.19
N ALA A 6 -26.42 -22.56 1.98
CA ALA A 6 -25.93 -21.51 1.10
C ALA A 6 -24.56 -21.04 1.63
N GLU A 7 -23.51 -21.25 0.83
CA GLU A 7 -22.17 -20.73 1.11
C GLU A 7 -22.25 -19.21 1.33
N PRO A 8 -21.91 -18.68 2.53
CA PRO A 8 -22.01 -17.24 2.77
C PRO A 8 -21.05 -16.52 1.81
N GLY A 9 -21.64 -15.63 1.01
CA GLY A 9 -21.02 -15.00 -0.14
C GLY A 9 -19.59 -14.54 0.10
N LYS A 10 -18.70 -14.92 -0.80
CA LYS A 10 -17.35 -14.36 -0.92
C LYS A 10 -17.45 -12.90 -1.39
N GLY A 11 -17.89 -12.03 -0.50
CA GLY A 11 -17.76 -10.58 -0.66
C GLY A 11 -16.31 -10.27 -0.98
N LYS A 12 -16.09 -9.50 -2.05
CA LYS A 12 -14.75 -9.02 -2.44
C LYS A 12 -14.13 -8.40 -1.19
N LYS A 13 -13.03 -8.97 -0.67
CA LYS A 13 -12.35 -8.42 0.51
C LYS A 13 -11.66 -7.10 0.09
N CYS A 14 -12.40 -6.01 0.08
CA CYS A 14 -11.94 -4.66 -0.19
C CYS A 14 -11.34 -4.08 1.11
N GLY A 15 -10.03 -4.20 1.29
CA GLY A 15 -9.32 -3.63 2.44
C GLY A 15 -7.89 -4.17 2.59
N LEU A 16 -7.14 -3.66 3.59
CA LEU A 16 -5.84 -4.19 4.00
C LEU A 16 -6.00 -5.57 4.67
N THR A 17 -6.45 -6.58 3.95
CA THR A 17 -6.64 -7.93 4.49
C THR A 17 -5.77 -8.92 3.73
N VAL A 18 -5.21 -9.90 4.43
CA VAL A 18 -4.43 -11.00 3.87
C VAL A 18 -4.98 -12.31 4.42
N LYS A 19 -5.32 -13.25 3.53
CA LYS A 19 -5.69 -14.61 3.91
C LYS A 19 -4.41 -15.43 4.07
N VAL A 20 -4.28 -16.15 5.17
CA VAL A 20 -3.22 -17.13 5.38
C VAL A 20 -3.59 -18.40 4.63
N HIS A 21 -2.64 -18.97 3.90
CA HIS A 21 -2.82 -20.25 3.21
C HIS A 21 -1.69 -21.19 3.66
N ASN A 22 -2.01 -22.49 3.78
CA ASN A 22 -1.05 -23.56 4.08
C ASN A 22 -0.23 -23.32 5.37
N ASN A 23 -0.88 -22.78 6.42
CA ASN A 23 -0.28 -22.43 7.70
C ASN A 23 0.97 -21.52 7.64
N ASN A 24 1.22 -20.85 6.51
CA ASN A 24 2.40 -20.00 6.35
C ASN A 24 2.09 -18.56 6.78
N VAL A 25 2.20 -18.33 8.09
CA VAL A 25 1.87 -17.05 8.73
C VAL A 25 2.90 -15.97 8.40
N ASP A 26 4.20 -16.29 8.39
CA ASP A 26 5.27 -15.32 8.11
C ASP A 26 5.13 -14.68 6.73
N LYS A 27 4.81 -15.50 5.72
CA LYS A 27 4.57 -14.99 4.37
C LYS A 27 3.37 -14.05 4.34
N ALA A 28 2.29 -14.39 5.05
CA ALA A 28 1.11 -13.54 5.15
C ALA A 28 1.42 -12.20 5.82
N LEU A 29 2.20 -12.20 6.91
CA LEU A 29 2.65 -10.98 7.59
C LEU A 29 3.52 -10.11 6.68
N ARG A 30 4.44 -10.70 5.92
CA ARG A 30 5.28 -9.96 4.96
C ARG A 30 4.44 -9.27 3.88
N ILE A 31 3.45 -9.98 3.34
CA ILE A 31 2.53 -9.43 2.33
C ILE A 31 1.69 -8.31 2.94
N PHE A 32 1.16 -8.51 4.15
CA PHE A 32 0.37 -7.51 4.85
C PHE A 32 1.19 -6.25 5.10
N LYS A 33 2.41 -6.37 5.62
CA LYS A 33 3.34 -5.25 5.80
C LYS A 33 3.58 -4.49 4.49
N LYS A 34 3.78 -5.20 3.38
CA LYS A 34 3.94 -4.58 2.05
C LYS A 34 2.68 -3.83 1.61
N LYS A 35 1.49 -4.39 1.83
CA LYS A 35 0.20 -3.73 1.54
C LYS A 35 0.04 -2.45 2.37
N VAL A 36 0.28 -2.50 3.69
CA VAL A 36 0.23 -1.33 4.60
C VAL A 36 1.16 -0.21 4.14
N LEU A 37 2.40 -0.56 3.76
CA LEU A 37 3.37 0.43 3.30
C LEU A 37 3.01 1.05 1.96
N ASN A 38 2.37 0.29 1.06
CA ASN A 38 1.95 0.75 -0.26
C ASN A 38 0.72 1.65 -0.19
N ASP A 39 -0.22 1.34 0.71
CA ASP A 39 -1.42 2.14 0.98
C ASP A 39 -1.07 3.55 1.47
N GLY A 40 0.05 3.70 2.18
CA GLY A 40 0.57 5.01 2.58
C GLY A 40 -0.09 5.59 3.83
N LEU A 41 -1.06 4.88 4.43
CA LEU A 41 -1.76 5.25 5.66
C LEU A 41 -0.83 5.77 6.77
N LEU A 42 0.26 5.06 7.05
CA LEU A 42 1.22 5.45 8.09
C LEU A 42 1.91 6.80 7.80
N LYS A 43 2.14 7.12 6.52
CA LYS A 43 2.71 8.41 6.10
C LYS A 43 1.69 9.53 6.28
N GLU A 44 0.43 9.25 6.00
CA GLU A 44 -0.64 10.22 6.20
C GLU A 44 -0.88 10.52 7.67
N ILE A 45 -0.95 9.50 8.53
CA ILE A 45 -1.10 9.67 9.98
C ILE A 45 0.02 10.58 10.52
N ARG A 46 1.27 10.30 10.15
CA ARG A 46 2.42 11.14 10.55
C ARG A 46 2.31 12.58 10.02
N ALA A 47 1.88 12.75 8.77
CA ALA A 47 1.72 14.07 8.18
C ALA A 47 0.54 14.87 8.77
N ARG A 48 -0.45 14.19 9.35
CA ARG A 48 -1.61 14.80 10.02
C ARG A 48 -1.39 15.06 11.51
N GLY A 49 -0.35 14.48 12.12
CA GLY A 49 -0.08 14.61 13.55
C GLY A 49 0.31 16.03 14.02
N ALA A 50 0.69 16.92 13.11
CA ALA A 50 0.98 18.32 13.42
C ALA A 50 0.57 19.24 12.27
N TYR A 51 0.33 20.52 12.56
CA TYR A 51 0.04 21.52 11.53
C TYR A 51 1.26 21.77 10.64
N GLU A 52 1.13 21.49 9.34
CA GLU A 52 2.12 21.83 8.32
C GLU A 52 1.61 23.05 7.53
N LYS A 53 2.30 24.18 7.64
CA LYS A 53 1.97 25.41 6.89
C LYS A 53 1.79 25.09 5.39
N PRO A 54 0.79 25.66 4.69
CA PRO A 54 0.46 25.28 3.31
C PRO A 54 1.61 25.45 2.32
N SER A 55 2.51 26.41 2.54
CA SER A 55 3.73 26.57 1.73
C SER A 55 4.68 25.38 1.88
N VAL A 56 4.90 24.91 3.11
CA VAL A 56 5.77 23.77 3.42
C VAL A 56 5.19 22.48 2.84
N LYS A 57 3.87 22.28 2.99
CA LYS A 57 3.14 21.16 2.38
C LYS A 57 3.28 21.12 0.86
N ARG A 58 3.16 22.28 0.19
CA ARG A 58 3.36 22.41 -1.27
C ARG A 58 4.80 22.06 -1.67
N ARG A 59 5.80 22.57 -0.95
CA ARG A 59 7.22 22.28 -1.20
C ARG A 59 7.54 20.80 -1.03
N ARG A 60 7.03 20.16 0.03
CA ARG A 60 7.21 18.72 0.28
C ARG A 60 6.60 17.87 -0.83
N LYS A 61 5.35 18.16 -1.24
CA LYS A 61 4.68 17.47 -2.34
C LYS A 61 5.47 17.55 -3.65
N ARG A 62 5.99 18.74 -4.02
CA ARG A 62 6.84 18.92 -5.21
C ARG A 62 8.12 18.09 -5.14
N LYS A 63 8.80 18.09 -3.99
CA LYS A 63 10.02 17.29 -3.76
C LYS A 63 9.75 15.79 -3.87
N GLU A 64 8.65 15.31 -3.28
CA GLU A 64 8.24 13.90 -3.39
C GLU A 64 7.88 13.49 -4.81
N ALA A 65 7.16 14.33 -5.55
CA ALA A 65 6.83 14.08 -6.96
C ALA A 65 8.08 13.97 -7.83
N ARG A 66 9.04 14.91 -7.69
CA ARG A 66 10.32 14.85 -8.39
C ARG A 66 11.09 13.57 -8.04
N ARG A 67 11.13 13.18 -6.75
CA ARG A 67 11.79 11.95 -6.31
C ARG A 67 11.16 10.71 -6.93
N ARG A 68 9.82 10.66 -7.04
CA ARG A 68 9.10 9.54 -7.69
C ARG A 68 9.45 9.47 -9.17
N LEU A 69 9.40 10.59 -9.89
CA LEU A 69 9.76 10.67 -11.31
C LEU A 69 11.20 10.21 -11.57
N LEU A 70 12.17 10.73 -10.80
CA LEU A 70 13.57 10.33 -10.95
C LEU A 70 13.76 8.83 -10.68
N LYS A 71 13.03 8.27 -9.71
CA LYS A 71 13.06 6.84 -9.44
C LYS A 71 12.51 6.02 -10.61
N THR A 72 11.38 6.43 -11.20
CA THR A 72 10.80 5.71 -12.34
C THR A 72 11.69 5.77 -13.57
N LEU A 73 12.26 6.95 -13.86
CA LEU A 73 13.20 7.12 -14.98
C LEU A 73 14.47 6.30 -14.78
N SER A 74 15.04 6.29 -13.57
CA SER A 74 16.22 5.47 -13.26
C SER A 74 15.93 3.97 -13.42
N MET A 75 14.75 3.50 -12.99
CA MET A 75 14.34 2.11 -13.20
C MET A 75 14.17 1.79 -14.68
N ARG A 76 13.55 2.70 -15.45
CA ARG A 76 13.35 2.55 -16.89
C ARG A 76 14.68 2.46 -17.64
N LYS A 77 15.62 3.37 -17.36
CA LYS A 77 16.96 3.35 -17.95
C LYS A 77 17.69 2.01 -17.71
N LYS A 78 17.60 1.48 -16.49
CA LYS A 78 18.18 0.16 -16.16
C LYS A 78 17.54 -0.99 -16.93
N LEU A 79 16.23 -0.93 -17.18
CA LEU A 79 15.51 -1.95 -17.93
C LEU A 79 15.79 -1.87 -19.44
N GLU A 80 15.89 -0.65 -19.98
CA GLU A 80 16.14 -0.40 -21.41
C GLU A 80 17.63 -0.55 -21.79
N GLY A 81 18.53 -0.77 -20.83
CA GLY A 81 19.92 -1.16 -21.10
C GLY A 81 20.83 -0.02 -21.59
N TYR A 82 20.76 1.16 -20.96
CA TYR A 82 21.70 2.28 -21.15
C TYR A 82 22.34 2.74 -19.83
#